data_AF-A0A8H2XK92-F1
#
_entry.id   AF-A0A8H2XK92-F1
#
_cell.length_a   1.000
_cell.length_b   1.000
_cell.length_c   1.000
_cell.angle_alpha   90.00
_cell.angle_beta   90.00
_cell.angle_gamma   90.00
#
_symmetry.space_group_name_H-M   'P 1'
#
loop_
_entity.id
_entity.type
_entity.pdbx_description
1 polymer ?
#
loop_
_entity_poly.entity_id
_entity_poly.type
_entity_poly.pdbx_seq_one_letter_code
_entity_poly.pdbx_strand_id
1 'polypeptide(L)'
;MTTPEVSLPAVLPAESAARIDETECVPIAQTSNGRVNGKGWKSQKTATKRSHIQAGVKAKSWEARMRKTAFEMAVKKLHKEMVEEKAAEATRRREISQERKRARAEKARLEELAAKMSAKKAERLRKKAGRSKKVNG
;
A
#
# COMPACT_ATOMS: atom_id res chain seq x y z
N MET A 1 -62.26 34.08 37.92
CA MET A 1 -63.16 33.65 36.83
C MET A 1 -63.57 32.22 37.17
N THR A 2 -64.55 31.98 38.07
CA THR A 2 -66.02 32.04 37.82
C THR A 2 -66.40 30.99 36.77
N THR A 3 -67.18 29.93 36.92
CA THR A 3 -68.08 29.29 37.92
C THR A 3 -68.41 27.86 37.37
N PRO A 4 -69.18 27.00 38.08
CA PRO A 4 -69.29 25.55 37.84
C PRO A 4 -70.51 25.13 36.99
N GLU A 5 -70.58 23.87 36.57
CA GLU A 5 -71.85 23.27 36.16
C GLU A 5 -71.95 21.79 36.57
N VAL A 6 -73.06 21.50 37.23
CA VAL A 6 -73.52 20.21 37.77
C VAL A 6 -74.61 19.70 36.82
N SER A 7 -74.64 18.41 36.49
CA SER A 7 -75.90 17.71 36.17
C SER A 7 -75.74 16.19 36.32
N LEU A 8 -76.54 15.62 37.23
CA LEU A 8 -76.76 14.17 37.45
C LEU A 8 -77.97 13.69 36.56
N PRO A 9 -78.61 12.53 36.80
CA PRO A 9 -78.24 11.19 36.33
C PRO A 9 -79.41 10.44 35.63
N ALA A 10 -79.13 9.31 34.96
CA ALA A 10 -79.98 8.11 34.75
C ALA A 10 -79.34 7.30 33.61
N VAL A 11 -79.13 5.98 33.68
CA VAL A 11 -80.14 4.91 33.68
C VAL A 11 -79.52 3.63 34.27
N LEU A 12 -80.36 2.85 34.94
CA LEU A 12 -80.08 1.58 35.63
C LEU A 12 -79.88 0.38 34.65
N PRO A 13 -79.90 -0.90 35.10
CA PRO A 13 -78.75 -1.80 35.04
C PRO A 13 -78.94 -2.90 33.98
N ALA A 14 -77.88 -3.28 33.26
CA ALA A 14 -77.92 -4.49 32.44
C ALA A 14 -77.38 -5.66 33.26
N GLU A 15 -78.26 -6.65 33.37
CA GLU A 15 -78.14 -7.88 34.13
C GLU A 15 -76.92 -8.73 33.76
N SER A 16 -76.51 -9.46 34.79
CA SER A 16 -75.74 -10.69 34.77
C SER A 16 -75.96 -11.58 33.53
N ALA A 17 -74.88 -11.86 32.81
CA ALA A 17 -74.71 -13.12 32.11
C ALA A 17 -73.22 -13.46 31.98
N ALA A 18 -72.90 -14.67 32.44
CA ALA A 18 -71.69 -15.45 32.15
C ALA A 18 -70.34 -14.88 32.65
N ARG A 19 -70.03 -15.19 33.92
CA ARG A 19 -68.67 -15.52 34.33
C ARG A 19 -68.21 -16.72 33.49
N ILE A 20 -67.38 -16.47 32.49
CA ILE A 20 -66.52 -17.48 31.90
C ILE A 20 -65.21 -17.34 32.66
N ASP A 21 -64.75 -18.43 33.27
CA ASP A 21 -63.46 -18.48 33.95
C ASP A 21 -62.34 -18.23 32.93
N GLU A 22 -61.89 -16.98 32.85
CA GLU A 22 -60.70 -16.56 32.14
C GLU A 22 -59.48 -17.13 32.88
N THR A 23 -59.09 -18.37 32.59
CA THR A 23 -57.73 -18.80 32.91
C THR A 23 -56.79 -17.92 32.08
N GLU A 24 -56.14 -16.96 32.72
CA GLU A 24 -55.07 -16.15 32.14
C GLU A 24 -54.02 -17.09 31.50
N CYS A 25 -54.09 -17.25 30.18
CA CYS A 25 -53.05 -17.92 29.42
C CYS A 25 -51.86 -16.97 29.36
N VAL A 26 -50.95 -17.10 30.33
CA VAL A 26 -49.64 -16.43 30.30
C VAL A 26 -48.96 -16.82 28.98
N PRO A 27 -48.67 -15.87 28.06
CA PRO A 27 -47.99 -16.19 26.83
C PRO A 27 -46.56 -16.60 27.18
N ILE A 28 -46.23 -17.87 26.97
CA ILE A 28 -44.87 -18.37 27.13
C ILE A 28 -43.98 -17.58 26.17
N ALA A 29 -43.07 -16.77 26.74
CA ALA A 29 -42.11 -15.99 25.97
C ALA A 29 -41.34 -16.93 25.01
N GLN A 30 -41.23 -16.54 23.74
CA GLN A 30 -40.46 -17.31 22.78
C GLN A 30 -38.99 -17.29 23.21
N THR A 31 -38.54 -18.39 23.81
CA THR A 31 -37.10 -18.64 23.93
C THR A 31 -36.51 -18.69 22.52
N SER A 32 -35.20 -18.44 22.38
CA SER A 32 -34.53 -18.46 21.07
C SER A 32 -34.72 -19.77 20.28
N ASN A 33 -35.19 -20.84 20.94
CA ASN A 33 -35.48 -22.13 20.34
C ASN A 33 -36.93 -22.34 19.86
N GLY A 34 -37.81 -21.34 19.97
CA GLY A 34 -39.14 -21.34 19.36
C GLY A 34 -40.12 -22.42 19.83
N ARG A 35 -41.39 -22.27 19.45
CA ARG A 35 -42.43 -23.29 19.58
C ARG A 35 -42.22 -24.27 18.42
N VAL A 36 -42.28 -25.58 18.70
CA VAL A 36 -42.24 -26.71 17.76
C VAL A 36 -40.90 -27.47 17.70
N ASN A 37 -41.00 -28.73 18.15
CA ASN A 37 -40.10 -29.87 17.99
C ASN A 37 -38.80 -29.92 18.83
N GLY A 38 -38.95 -30.33 20.10
CA GLY A 38 -38.18 -31.41 20.79
C GLY A 38 -36.64 -31.46 20.74
N LYS A 39 -35.96 -30.49 20.13
CA LYS A 39 -34.52 -30.47 19.86
C LYS A 39 -33.86 -29.24 20.48
N GLY A 40 -34.33 -28.82 21.65
CA GLY A 40 -33.75 -27.72 22.42
C GLY A 40 -32.30 -27.97 22.88
N TRP A 41 -31.85 -29.23 22.83
CA TRP A 41 -30.46 -29.63 23.09
C TRP A 41 -29.49 -29.29 21.95
N LYS A 42 -29.98 -28.87 20.77
CA LYS A 42 -29.12 -28.46 19.66
C LYS A 42 -28.79 -26.98 19.80
N SER A 43 -27.50 -26.64 19.77
CA SER A 43 -27.04 -25.26 19.72
C SER A 43 -27.48 -24.56 18.44
N GLN A 44 -27.87 -23.29 18.51
CA GLN A 44 -28.15 -22.48 17.32
C GLN A 44 -26.90 -22.35 16.44
N LYS A 45 -27.06 -22.60 15.14
CA LYS A 45 -25.97 -22.44 14.18
C LYS A 45 -25.69 -20.96 13.98
N THR A 46 -24.45 -20.52 14.23
CA THR A 46 -23.98 -19.16 13.94
C THR A 46 -23.07 -19.17 12.72
N ALA A 47 -22.98 -18.03 12.02
CA ALA A 47 -22.09 -17.91 10.86
C ALA A 47 -20.62 -18.09 11.27
N THR A 48 -19.89 -18.95 10.57
CA THR A 48 -18.47 -19.22 10.83
C THR A 48 -17.65 -17.97 10.52
N LYS A 49 -17.07 -17.33 11.54
CA LYS A 49 -16.14 -16.21 11.37
C LYS A 49 -14.79 -16.75 10.89
N ARG A 50 -14.45 -16.55 9.61
CA ARG A 50 -13.13 -16.92 9.07
C ARG A 50 -12.09 -15.91 9.54
N SER A 51 -10.98 -16.38 10.10
CA SER A 51 -9.84 -15.55 10.51
C SER A 51 -9.15 -14.89 9.32
N HIS A 52 -9.05 -15.62 8.20
CA HIS A 52 -8.48 -15.11 6.96
C HIS A 52 -9.58 -14.77 5.94
N ILE A 53 -9.69 -13.49 5.61
CA ILE A 53 -10.56 -12.96 4.55
C ILE A 53 -9.67 -12.10 3.64
N GLN A 54 -9.81 -12.28 2.33
CA GLN A 54 -9.10 -11.50 1.32
C GLN A 54 -9.43 -10.01 1.45
N ALA A 55 -8.43 -9.13 1.30
CA ALA A 55 -8.58 -7.69 1.51
C ALA A 55 -9.67 -7.05 0.63
N GLY A 56 -9.86 -7.57 -0.59
CA GLY A 56 -10.90 -7.13 -1.52
C GLY A 56 -12.34 -7.43 -1.06
N VAL A 57 -12.52 -8.44 -0.21
CA VAL A 57 -13.81 -8.83 0.39
C VAL A 57 -14.03 -8.14 1.75
N LYS A 58 -12.94 -7.69 2.41
CA LYS A 58 -13.02 -6.89 3.65
C LYS A 58 -13.54 -5.46 3.41
N ALA A 59 -13.41 -4.94 2.19
CA ALA A 59 -13.90 -3.61 1.87
C ALA A 59 -15.43 -3.60 1.72
N LYS A 60 -16.11 -2.77 2.50
CA LYS A 60 -17.57 -2.64 2.51
C LYS A 60 -18.15 -2.02 1.23
N SER A 61 -17.38 -1.22 0.49
CA SER A 61 -17.81 -0.56 -0.75
C SER A 61 -16.73 -0.59 -1.84
N TRP A 62 -17.15 -0.53 -3.10
CA TRP A 62 -16.26 -0.40 -4.26
C TRP A 62 -15.44 0.89 -4.19
N GLU A 63 -16.06 2.00 -3.80
CA GLU A 63 -15.39 3.29 -3.65
C GLU A 63 -14.22 3.23 -2.67
N ALA A 64 -14.37 2.51 -1.55
CA ALA A 64 -13.28 2.34 -0.59
C ALA A 64 -12.09 1.56 -1.19
N ARG A 65 -12.34 0.65 -2.15
CA ARG A 65 -11.28 -0.03 -2.90
C ARG A 65 -10.59 0.93 -3.86
N MET A 66 -11.36 1.72 -4.62
CA MET A 66 -10.82 2.69 -5.57
C MET A 66 -9.99 3.80 -4.89
N ARG A 67 -10.40 4.25 -3.70
CA ARG A 67 -9.61 5.23 -2.92
C ARG A 67 -8.26 4.65 -2.48
N LYS A 68 -8.22 3.38 -2.08
CA LYS A 68 -6.97 2.69 -1.70
C LYS A 68 -6.05 2.49 -2.89
N THR A 69 -6.58 2.03 -4.03
CA THR A 69 -5.77 1.85 -5.24
C THR A 69 -5.22 3.18 -5.74
N ALA A 70 -6.03 4.25 -5.73
CA ALA A 70 -5.58 5.59 -6.09
C ALA A 70 -4.44 6.07 -5.17
N PHE A 71 -4.57 5.88 -3.85
CA PHE A 71 -3.53 6.21 -2.89
C PHE A 71 -2.24 5.41 -3.13
N GLU A 72 -2.34 4.09 -3.31
CA GLU A 72 -1.19 3.23 -3.59
C GLU A 72 -0.49 3.62 -4.90
N MET A 73 -1.25 3.99 -5.94
CA MET A 73 -0.68 4.48 -7.19
C MET A 73 0.06 5.81 -6.99
N ALA A 74 -0.49 6.73 -6.21
CA ALA A 74 0.16 8.01 -5.90
C ALA A 74 1.48 7.79 -5.13
N VAL A 75 1.48 6.90 -4.13
CA VAL A 75 2.68 6.55 -3.35
C VAL A 75 3.75 5.90 -4.26
N LYS A 76 3.35 4.96 -5.12
CA LYS A 76 4.28 4.31 -6.06
C LYS A 76 4.87 5.31 -7.06
N LYS A 77 4.07 6.26 -7.54
CA LYS A 77 4.53 7.32 -8.45
C LYS A 77 5.60 8.18 -7.77
N LEU A 78 5.33 8.66 -6.56
CA LEU A 78 6.28 9.46 -5.78
C LEU A 78 7.57 8.67 -5.50
N HIS A 79 7.45 7.40 -5.12
CA HIS A 79 8.62 6.54 -4.90
C HIS A 79 9.47 6.38 -6.16
N LYS A 80 8.81 6.17 -7.31
CA LYS A 80 9.49 6.03 -8.61
C LYS A 80 10.24 7.31 -8.98
N GLU A 81 9.59 8.47 -8.87
CA GLU A 81 10.20 9.78 -9.12
C GLU A 81 11.47 9.97 -8.26
N MET A 82 11.38 9.71 -6.95
CA MET A 82 12.52 9.84 -6.03
C MET A 82 13.69 8.90 -6.38
N VAL A 83 13.40 7.66 -6.78
CA VAL A 83 14.43 6.70 -7.17
C VAL A 83 15.09 7.10 -8.50
N GLU A 84 14.29 7.55 -9.47
CA GLU A 84 14.78 7.99 -10.78
C GLU A 84 15.68 9.22 -10.68
N GLU A 85 15.29 10.22 -9.87
CA GLU A 85 16.12 11.41 -9.62
C GLU A 85 17.46 11.04 -8.99
N LYS A 86 17.45 10.19 -7.95
CA LYS A 86 18.68 9.73 -7.29
C LYS A 86 19.57 8.92 -8.23
N ALA A 87 18.98 8.06 -9.06
CA ALA A 87 19.70 7.26 -10.04
C ALA A 87 20.32 8.15 -11.12
N ALA A 88 19.59 9.15 -11.63
CA ALA A 88 20.06 10.09 -12.64
C ALA A 88 21.25 10.93 -12.15
N GLU A 89 21.24 11.36 -10.88
CA GLU A 89 22.40 12.04 -10.30
C GLU A 89 23.62 11.12 -10.19
N ALA A 90 23.41 9.89 -9.75
CA ALA A 90 24.48 8.92 -9.60
C ALA A 90 25.11 8.55 -10.95
N THR A 91 24.29 8.37 -11.99
CA THR A 91 24.78 8.11 -13.36
C THR A 91 25.54 9.33 -13.89
N ARG A 92 25.02 10.55 -13.72
CA ARG A 92 25.72 11.78 -14.14
C ARG A 92 27.11 11.89 -13.52
N ARG A 93 27.24 11.67 -12.20
CA ARG A 93 28.55 11.71 -11.51
C ARG A 93 29.50 10.64 -12.04
N ARG A 94 28.97 9.44 -12.30
CA ARG A 94 29.73 8.32 -12.86
C ARG A 94 30.21 8.60 -14.28
N GLU A 95 29.36 9.16 -15.13
CA GLU A 95 29.67 9.53 -16.51
C GLU A 95 30.77 10.57 -16.58
N ILE A 96 30.64 11.66 -15.81
CA ILE A 96 31.68 12.71 -15.72
C ILE A 96 33.02 12.11 -15.28
N SER A 97 33.00 11.22 -14.29
CA SER A 97 34.23 10.58 -13.81
C SER A 97 34.86 9.65 -14.85
N GLN A 98 34.03 8.90 -15.59
CA GLN A 98 34.48 8.05 -16.68
C GLN A 98 35.06 8.87 -17.83
N GLU A 99 34.40 9.95 -18.23
CA GLU A 99 34.86 10.86 -19.28
C GLU A 99 36.22 11.46 -18.91
N ARG A 100 36.38 11.96 -17.68
CA ARG A 100 37.68 12.44 -17.18
C ARG A 100 38.75 11.36 -17.17
N LYS A 101 38.40 10.10 -16.93
CA LYS A 101 39.36 8.98 -16.98
C LYS A 101 39.73 8.65 -18.43
N ARG A 102 38.77 8.63 -19.34
CA ARG A 102 38.97 8.38 -20.78
C ARG A 102 39.86 9.46 -21.39
N ALA A 103 39.54 10.74 -21.16
CA ALA A 103 40.34 11.87 -21.65
C ALA A 103 41.81 11.83 -21.14
N ARG A 104 42.02 11.49 -19.86
CA ARG A 104 43.37 11.31 -19.30
C ARG A 104 44.11 10.13 -19.93
N ALA A 105 43.43 9.01 -20.12
CA ALA A 105 44.03 7.82 -20.73
C ALA A 105 44.41 8.06 -22.20
N GLU A 106 43.57 8.75 -22.96
CA GLU A 106 43.87 9.14 -24.34
C GLU A 106 45.04 10.11 -24.42
N LYS A 107 45.07 11.13 -23.55
CA LYS A 107 46.21 12.05 -23.46
C LYS A 107 47.51 11.32 -23.14
N ALA A 108 47.51 10.44 -22.13
CA ALA A 108 48.68 9.64 -21.78
C ALA A 108 49.14 8.74 -22.93
N ARG A 109 48.21 8.08 -23.63
CA ARG A 109 48.53 7.27 -24.82
C ARG A 109 49.21 8.09 -25.91
N LEU A 110 48.70 9.30 -26.18
CA LEU A 110 49.29 10.19 -27.19
C LEU A 110 50.68 10.67 -26.78
N GLU A 111 50.87 11.01 -25.51
CA GLU A 111 52.17 11.40 -24.95
C GLU A 111 53.18 10.26 -25.03
N GLU A 112 52.79 9.02 -24.70
CA GLU A 112 53.65 7.84 -24.85
C GLU A 112 54.04 7.59 -26.30
N LEU A 113 53.12 7.76 -27.24
CA LEU A 113 53.41 7.62 -28.67
C LEU A 113 54.36 8.72 -29.15
N ALA A 114 54.13 9.97 -28.73
CA ALA A 114 55.02 11.09 -29.04
C ALA A 114 56.43 10.87 -28.46
N ALA A 115 56.52 10.39 -27.22
CA ALA A 115 57.79 10.06 -26.56
C ALA A 115 58.52 8.93 -27.30
N LYS A 116 57.82 7.86 -27.71
CA LYS A 116 58.39 6.78 -28.53
C LYS A 116 58.93 7.30 -29.87
N MET A 117 58.21 8.19 -30.53
CA MET A 117 58.65 8.79 -31.80
C MET A 117 59.84 9.74 -31.62
N SER A 118 59.83 10.54 -30.55
CA SER A 118 60.96 11.40 -30.18
C SER A 118 62.22 10.57 -29.87
N ALA A 119 62.08 9.50 -29.09
CA ALA A 119 63.17 8.56 -28.80
C ALA A 119 63.73 7.92 -30.08
N LYS A 120 62.86 7.44 -30.97
CA LYS A 120 63.28 6.90 -32.29
C LYS A 120 63.99 7.95 -33.14
N LYS A 121 63.56 9.20 -33.11
CA LYS A 121 64.22 10.30 -33.83
C LYS A 121 65.61 10.59 -33.24
N ALA A 122 65.73 10.63 -31.92
CA ALA A 122 67.01 10.78 -31.24
C ALA A 122 67.97 9.62 -31.57
N GLU A 123 67.47 8.38 -31.58
CA GLU A 123 68.25 7.20 -31.97
C GLU A 123 68.75 7.30 -33.42
N ARG A 124 67.90 7.73 -34.37
CA ARG A 124 68.30 7.95 -35.77
C ARG A 124 69.41 9.00 -35.90
N LEU A 125 69.32 10.09 -35.14
CA LEU A 125 70.37 11.13 -35.13
C LEU A 125 71.67 10.59 -34.53
N ARG A 126 71.62 9.78 -33.46
CA ARG A 126 72.81 9.12 -32.89
C ARG A 126 73.48 8.16 -33.89
N LYS A 127 72.67 7.40 -34.65
CA LYS A 127 73.16 6.53 -35.73
C LYS A 127 73.80 7.34 -36.86
N LYS A 128 73.16 8.43 -37.30
CA LYS A 128 73.69 9.33 -38.35
C LYS A 128 75.00 10.00 -37.93
N ALA A 129 75.13 10.36 -36.66
CA ALA A 129 76.37 10.92 -36.12
C ALA A 129 77.53 9.91 -36.06
N GLY A 130 77.30 8.61 -36.37
CA GLY A 130 78.34 7.59 -36.45
C GLY A 130 79.11 7.34 -35.16
N ARG A 131 78.65 7.89 -34.03
CA ARG A 131 79.36 7.87 -32.75
C ARG A 131 79.23 6.48 -32.14
N SER A 132 80.24 5.65 -32.32
CA SER A 132 80.27 4.31 -31.72
C SER A 132 80.26 4.43 -30.18
N LYS A 133 79.61 3.49 -29.49
CA LYS A 133 79.59 3.45 -28.02
C LYS A 133 81.00 3.24 -27.41
N LYS A 134 82.00 2.95 -28.25
CA LYS A 134 83.40 2.69 -27.93
C LYS A 134 84.22 3.98 -28.13
N VAL A 135 83.91 5.02 -27.36
CA VAL A 135 84.81 6.17 -27.21
C VAL A 135 84.83 6.51 -25.73
N ASN A 136 85.61 5.72 -25.00
CA ASN A 136 86.34 6.05 -23.79
C ASN A 136 87.53 5.06 -23.79
N GLY A 137 88.57 5.46 -24.52
CA GLY A 137 89.95 5.38 -24.07
C GLY A 137 90.38 6.82 -23.80
#